data_AF-A0A1F8EEA8-F1
#
_entry.id   AF-A0A1F8EEA8-F1
#
_cell.length_a   1.000
_cell.length_b   1.000
_cell.length_c   1.000
_cell.angle_alpha   90.00
_cell.angle_beta   90.00
_cell.angle_gamma   90.00
#
_symmetry.space_group_name_H-M   'P 1'
#
loop_
_entity.id
_entity.type
_entity.pdbx_description
1 polymer ?
#
loop_
_entity_poly.entity_id
_entity_poly.type
_entity_poly.pdbx_seq_one_letter_code
_entity_poly.pdbx_strand_id
1 'polypeptide(L)'
;MNEFSEDKLIEQTAIKIFGELWGAENFANAYSGETDAEFGRENPGEVVLMSYLKIALVKLNPDVSTEALNLAIDEIIKDRSAMSMVNANHEIWQLIRDGVKVETENEKGEQRTETVKIIDFENPKENHFIYRRWIKRARNYLSDKGTV
;
A
#
# COMPACT_ATOMS: atom_id res chain seq x y z
N MET A 1 -34.31 -8.27 3.74
CA MET A 1 -32.87 -8.06 3.44
C MET A 1 -32.62 -8.73 2.10
N ASN A 2 -32.11 -8.01 1.09
CA ASN A 2 -32.01 -8.55 -0.28
C ASN A 2 -30.85 -9.54 -0.37
N GLU A 3 -31.12 -10.80 -0.70
CA GLU A 3 -30.10 -11.85 -0.80
C GLU A 3 -29.19 -11.70 -2.02
N PHE A 4 -29.65 -10.99 -3.05
CA PHE A 4 -28.91 -10.74 -4.27
C PHE A 4 -28.43 -9.28 -4.31
N SER A 5 -27.58 -8.91 -3.37
CA SER A 5 -26.90 -7.61 -3.35
C SER A 5 -25.42 -7.76 -3.70
N GLU A 6 -24.83 -6.74 -4.33
CA GLU A 6 -23.38 -6.66 -4.59
C GLU A 6 -22.56 -6.84 -3.30
N ASP A 7 -23.04 -6.23 -2.21
CA ASP A 7 -22.44 -6.35 -0.88
C ASP A 7 -22.34 -7.82 -0.44
N LYS A 8 -23.43 -8.59 -0.54
CA LYS A 8 -23.45 -9.97 -0.05
C LYS A 8 -22.78 -10.95 -1.02
N LEU A 9 -22.99 -10.78 -2.33
CA LEU A 9 -22.53 -11.75 -3.33
C LEU A 9 -21.07 -11.56 -3.73
N ILE A 10 -20.58 -10.32 -3.75
CA ILE A 10 -19.25 -10.00 -4.24
C ILE A 10 -18.36 -9.56 -3.08
N GLU A 11 -18.75 -8.53 -2.34
CA GLU A 11 -17.85 -7.87 -1.39
C GLU A 11 -17.56 -8.75 -0.17
N GLN A 12 -18.60 -9.29 0.49
CA GLN A 12 -18.43 -10.21 1.62
C GLN A 12 -17.74 -11.51 1.21
N THR A 13 -18.01 -12.00 0.00
CA THR A 13 -17.34 -13.18 -0.56
C THR A 13 -15.85 -12.92 -0.76
N ALA A 14 -15.47 -11.77 -1.31
CA ALA A 14 -14.07 -11.37 -1.48
C ALA A 14 -13.35 -11.24 -0.14
N ILE A 15 -13.98 -10.62 0.87
CA ILE A 15 -13.43 -10.51 2.23
C ILE A 15 -13.13 -11.90 2.79
N LYS A 16 -14.09 -12.82 2.67
CA LYS A 16 -13.90 -14.19 3.13
C LYS A 16 -12.71 -14.87 2.43
N ILE A 17 -12.66 -14.80 1.10
CA ILE A 17 -11.59 -15.43 0.31
C ILE A 17 -10.22 -14.85 0.68
N PHE A 18 -10.08 -13.52 0.73
CA PHE A 18 -8.81 -12.89 1.07
C PHE A 18 -8.42 -13.09 2.54
N GLY A 19 -9.39 -13.15 3.45
CA GLY A 19 -9.14 -13.53 4.84
C GLY A 19 -8.62 -14.95 4.99
N GLU A 20 -9.11 -15.90 4.19
CA GLU A 20 -8.59 -17.28 4.15
C GLU A 20 -7.19 -17.37 3.51
N LEU A 21 -6.91 -16.55 2.49
CA LEU A 21 -5.63 -16.59 1.76
C LEU A 21 -4.50 -15.84 2.47
N TRP A 22 -4.80 -14.68 3.03
CA TRP A 22 -3.80 -13.74 3.55
C TRP A 22 -3.93 -13.47 5.05
N GLY A 23 -4.96 -14.00 5.73
CA GLY A 23 -5.22 -13.72 7.14
C GLY A 23 -6.27 -12.62 7.31
N ALA A 24 -7.18 -12.80 8.28
CA ALA A 24 -8.28 -11.86 8.53
C ALA A 24 -7.79 -10.51 9.07
N GLU A 25 -6.62 -10.48 9.69
CA GLU A 25 -5.91 -9.29 10.16
C GLU A 25 -5.38 -8.40 9.02
N ASN A 26 -5.24 -8.98 7.82
CA ASN A 26 -4.82 -8.26 6.61
C ASN A 26 -6.00 -7.67 5.82
N PHE A 27 -7.18 -7.62 6.46
CA PHE A 27 -8.35 -6.94 5.96
C PHE A 27 -8.56 -5.61 6.69
N ALA A 28 -8.58 -4.52 5.91
CA ALA A 28 -8.85 -3.16 6.40
C ALA A 28 -10.27 -2.74 6.00
N ASN A 29 -11.13 -2.46 6.99
CA ASN A 29 -12.51 -2.05 6.74
C ASN A 29 -12.69 -0.55 6.97
N ALA A 30 -12.53 0.21 5.90
CA ALA A 30 -12.76 1.66 5.89
C ALA A 30 -14.23 2.08 6.17
N TYR A 31 -15.16 1.14 6.34
CA TYR A 31 -16.57 1.40 6.67
C TYR A 31 -16.89 1.22 8.16
N SER A 32 -16.12 0.41 8.90
CA SER A 32 -16.45 0.08 10.31
C SER A 32 -15.97 1.09 11.34
N GLY A 33 -15.49 2.26 10.91
CA GLY A 33 -14.98 3.29 11.82
C GLY A 33 -13.51 3.11 12.21
N GLU A 34 -12.78 2.18 11.56
CA GLU A 34 -11.32 2.24 11.53
C GLU A 34 -10.94 3.54 10.82
N THR A 35 -10.44 4.49 11.60
CA THR A 35 -10.10 5.81 11.07
C THR A 35 -8.90 5.69 10.13
N ASP A 36 -8.80 6.55 9.11
CA ASP A 36 -7.59 6.61 8.27
C ASP A 36 -6.31 6.75 9.14
N ALA A 37 -6.43 7.36 10.33
CA ALA A 37 -5.41 7.43 11.37
C ALA A 37 -4.90 6.06 11.88
N GLU A 38 -5.73 5.02 11.97
CA GLU A 38 -5.30 3.66 12.34
C GLU A 38 -4.39 3.03 11.29
N PHE A 39 -4.51 3.48 10.04
CA PHE A 39 -3.60 3.11 8.95
C PHE A 39 -2.41 4.06 8.83
N GLY A 40 -2.24 4.98 9.79
CA GLY A 40 -1.18 5.97 9.82
C GLY A 40 -1.36 7.07 8.77
N ARG A 41 -2.60 7.35 8.35
CA ARG A 41 -2.90 8.41 7.39
C ARG A 41 -3.52 9.63 8.06
N GLU A 42 -3.06 10.80 7.65
CA GLU A 42 -3.65 12.08 8.08
C GLU A 42 -4.82 12.50 7.18
N ASN A 43 -4.82 12.03 5.92
CA ASN A 43 -5.82 12.38 4.91
C ASN A 43 -6.21 11.17 4.03
N PRO A 44 -7.49 10.97 3.68
CA PRO A 44 -7.93 9.94 2.72
C PRO A 44 -7.22 9.94 1.36
N GLY A 45 -6.61 11.07 0.96
CA GLY A 45 -5.82 11.19 -0.28
C GLY A 45 -4.45 10.50 -0.22
N GLU A 46 -3.98 10.12 0.98
CA GLU A 46 -2.76 9.34 1.14
C GLU A 46 -3.02 7.88 0.74
N VAL A 47 -2.45 7.50 -0.39
CA VAL A 47 -2.62 6.15 -0.96
C VAL A 47 -1.55 5.18 -0.45
N VAL A 48 -0.43 5.69 0.06
CA VAL A 48 0.66 4.88 0.60
C VAL A 48 0.49 4.74 2.11
N LEU A 49 0.42 3.51 2.61
CA LEU A 49 0.33 3.20 4.04
C LEU A 49 1.73 3.11 4.65
N MET A 50 2.28 4.25 5.06
CA MET A 50 3.70 4.36 5.45
C MET A 50 4.11 3.42 6.59
N SER A 51 3.27 3.25 7.61
CA SER A 51 3.55 2.35 8.74
C SER A 51 3.70 0.90 8.29
N TYR A 52 2.83 0.44 7.39
CA TYR A 52 2.87 -0.92 6.86
C TYR A 52 4.04 -1.11 5.88
N LEU A 53 4.28 -0.12 5.00
CA LEU A 53 5.38 -0.15 4.04
C LEU A 53 6.73 -0.31 4.74
N LYS A 54 6.98 0.49 5.79
CA LYS A 54 8.23 0.42 6.57
C LYS A 54 8.44 -0.96 7.18
N ILE A 55 7.42 -1.51 7.84
CA ILE A 55 7.50 -2.83 8.49
C ILE A 55 7.74 -3.93 7.44
N ALA A 56 7.02 -3.88 6.32
CA ALA A 56 7.15 -4.87 5.25
C ALA A 56 8.54 -4.83 4.59
N LEU A 57 9.08 -3.63 4.30
CA LEU A 57 10.40 -3.49 3.69
C LEU A 57 11.52 -3.96 4.61
N VAL A 58 11.44 -3.67 5.92
CA VAL A 58 12.39 -4.18 6.92
C VAL A 58 12.35 -5.70 6.99
N LYS A 59 11.15 -6.30 7.01
CA LYS A 59 10.98 -7.76 7.02
C LYS A 59 11.59 -8.40 5.77
N LEU A 60 11.36 -7.80 4.61
CA LEU A 60 11.80 -8.33 3.32
C LEU A 60 13.31 -8.15 3.08
N ASN A 61 13.93 -7.14 3.70
CA ASN A 61 15.33 -6.77 3.49
C ASN A 61 16.10 -6.69 4.81
N PRO A 62 16.30 -7.81 5.54
CA PRO A 62 16.95 -7.81 6.84
C PRO A 62 18.43 -7.40 6.81
N ASP A 63 19.09 -7.52 5.65
CA ASP A 63 20.52 -7.22 5.47
C ASP A 63 20.80 -5.80 4.96
N VAL A 64 19.76 -4.99 4.74
CA VAL A 64 19.88 -3.63 4.17
C VAL A 64 19.89 -2.60 5.28
N SER A 65 20.73 -1.56 5.13
CA SER A 65 20.83 -0.48 6.11
C SER A 65 19.52 0.32 6.25
N THR A 66 19.27 0.88 7.43
CA THR A 66 18.12 1.76 7.67
C THR A 66 18.15 3.00 6.77
N GLU A 67 19.34 3.50 6.43
CA GLU A 67 19.52 4.60 5.50
C GLU A 67 19.06 4.21 4.10
N ALA A 68 19.50 3.07 3.59
CA ALA A 68 19.05 2.54 2.29
C ALA A 68 17.54 2.31 2.25
N LEU A 69 16.94 1.81 3.32
CA LEU A 69 15.49 1.64 3.42
C LEU A 69 14.75 2.98 3.32
N ASN A 70 15.23 4.03 3.99
CA ASN A 70 14.61 5.36 3.92
C ASN A 70 14.73 5.95 2.51
N LEU A 71 15.92 5.89 1.90
CA LEU A 71 16.12 6.35 0.52
C LEU A 71 15.25 5.58 -0.47
N ALA A 72 15.07 4.28 -0.25
CA ALA A 72 14.22 3.46 -1.10
C ALA A 72 12.74 3.84 -0.96
N ILE A 73 12.28 4.12 0.25
CA ILE A 73 10.93 4.63 0.51
C ILE A 73 10.70 5.94 -0.24
N ASP A 74 11.66 6.88 -0.17
CA ASP A 74 11.56 8.17 -0.85
C ASP A 74 11.40 7.99 -2.37
N GLU A 75 12.15 7.07 -2.99
CA GLU A 75 12.02 6.77 -4.42
C GLU A 75 10.70 6.05 -4.76
N ILE A 76 10.18 5.20 -3.87
CA ILE A 76 8.88 4.54 -4.04
C ILE A 76 7.74 5.57 -4.04
N ILE A 77 7.75 6.52 -3.09
CA ILE A 77 6.67 7.50 -2.91
C ILE A 77 6.83 8.76 -3.76
N LYS A 78 7.95 8.88 -4.47
CA LYS A 78 8.27 10.02 -5.34
C LYS A 78 7.12 10.37 -6.27
N ASP A 79 6.80 11.67 -6.31
CA ASP A 79 5.76 12.19 -7.18
C ASP A 79 6.14 12.04 -8.65
N ARG A 80 5.26 11.38 -9.40
CA ARG A 80 5.39 11.14 -10.84
C ARG A 80 4.23 11.76 -11.62
N SER A 81 3.46 12.65 -10.99
CA SER A 81 2.29 13.32 -11.59
C SER A 81 2.62 14.13 -12.84
N ALA A 82 3.86 14.63 -12.95
CA ALA A 82 4.35 15.38 -14.11
C ALA A 82 4.73 14.49 -15.31
N MET A 83 4.82 13.17 -15.13
CA MET A 83 5.17 12.22 -16.19
C MET A 83 3.94 11.75 -16.97
N SER A 84 4.16 11.20 -18.17
CA SER A 84 3.09 10.44 -18.84
C SER A 84 2.78 9.18 -18.04
N MET A 85 1.52 8.72 -18.09
CA MET A 85 1.11 7.49 -17.39
C MET A 85 1.95 6.27 -17.81
N VAL A 86 2.36 6.19 -19.08
CA VAL A 86 3.20 5.09 -19.58
C VAL A 86 4.58 5.12 -18.93
N ASN A 87 5.20 6.28 -18.83
CA ASN A 87 6.53 6.42 -18.24
C ASN A 87 6.49 6.20 -16.71
N ALA A 88 5.50 6.79 -16.03
CA ALA A 88 5.31 6.58 -14.60
C ALA A 88 5.11 5.09 -14.26
N ASN A 89 4.26 4.39 -15.03
CA ASN A 89 4.05 2.96 -14.84
C ASN A 89 5.30 2.13 -15.12
N HIS A 90 6.07 2.49 -16.16
CA HIS A 90 7.32 1.81 -16.46
C HIS A 90 8.34 1.94 -15.33
N GLU A 91 8.52 3.13 -14.77
CA GLU A 91 9.41 3.34 -13.62
C GLU A 91 8.97 2.52 -12.40
N ILE A 92 7.68 2.60 -12.02
CA ILE A 92 7.15 1.84 -10.88
C ILE A 92 7.36 0.34 -11.11
N TRP A 93 7.12 -0.15 -12.32
CA TRP A 93 7.34 -1.55 -12.66
C TRP A 93 8.81 -1.95 -12.52
N GLN A 94 9.76 -1.09 -12.92
CA GLN A 94 11.18 -1.35 -12.73
C GLN A 94 11.53 -1.43 -11.24
N LEU A 95 11.00 -0.52 -10.41
CA LEU A 95 11.22 -0.57 -8.95
C LEU A 95 10.70 -1.88 -8.35
N ILE A 96 9.52 -2.32 -8.78
CA ILE A 96 8.91 -3.57 -8.31
C ILE A 96 9.74 -4.79 -8.73
N ARG A 97 10.15 -4.84 -10.01
CA ARG A 97 10.86 -5.99 -10.59
C ARG A 97 12.30 -6.10 -10.11
N ASP A 98 13.04 -4.99 -10.17
CA ASP A 98 14.49 -4.96 -9.96
C ASP A 98 14.87 -4.59 -8.51
N GLY A 99 13.91 -4.10 -7.73
CA GLY A 99 14.17 -3.44 -6.46
C GLY A 99 14.67 -2.01 -6.65
N VAL A 100 14.65 -1.25 -5.55
CA VAL A 100 15.15 0.12 -5.52
C VAL A 100 16.64 0.10 -5.24
N LYS A 101 17.44 0.61 -6.17
CA LYS A 101 18.88 0.75 -6.00
C LYS A 101 19.18 2.10 -5.38
N VAL A 102 19.87 2.09 -4.26
CA VAL A 102 20.23 3.29 -3.50
C VAL A 102 21.72 3.27 -3.19
N GLU A 103 22.33 4.43 -3.20
CA GLU A 103 23.73 4.60 -2.81
C GLU A 103 23.78 5.08 -1.36
N THR A 104 24.50 4.35 -0.52
CA THR A 104 24.72 4.66 0.90
C THR A 104 26.22 4.72 1.18
N GLU A 105 26.57 5.32 2.32
CA GLU A 105 27.95 5.38 2.80
C GLU A 105 28.13 4.35 3.93
N ASN A 106 29.19 3.55 3.86
CA ASN A 106 29.50 2.61 4.94
C ASN A 106 30.21 3.32 6.12
N GLU A 107 30.41 2.62 7.24
CA GLU A 107 31.11 3.16 8.42
C GLU A 107 32.55 3.65 8.15
N LYS A 108 33.13 3.31 6.99
CA LYS A 108 34.48 3.69 6.55
C LYS A 108 34.49 4.84 5.55
N GLY A 109 33.33 5.39 5.20
CA GLY A 109 33.19 6.48 4.24
C GLY A 109 33.19 6.04 2.77
N GLU A 110 33.06 4.75 2.49
CA GLU A 110 33.01 4.24 1.12
C GLU A 110 31.56 4.14 0.64
N GLN A 111 31.33 4.56 -0.61
CA GLN A 111 30.03 4.41 -1.24
C GLN A 111 29.73 2.94 -1.55
N ARG A 112 28.53 2.52 -1.20
CA ARG A 112 28.00 1.18 -1.46
C ARG A 112 26.63 1.32 -2.11
N THR A 113 26.40 0.55 -3.18
CA THR A 113 25.06 0.40 -3.74
C THR A 113 24.34 -0.74 -3.01
N GLU A 114 23.22 -0.42 -2.39
CA GLU A 114 22.30 -1.39 -1.78
C GLU A 114 21.05 -1.50 -2.67
N THR A 115 20.43 -2.68 -2.70
CA THR A 115 19.18 -2.92 -3.47
C THR A 115 18.09 -3.36 -2.51
N VAL A 116 17.05 -2.54 -2.37
CA VAL A 116 15.87 -2.80 -1.54
C VAL A 116 14.81 -3.48 -2.39
N LYS A 117 14.46 -4.72 -2.07
CA LYS A 117 13.37 -5.45 -2.72
C LYS A 117 12.02 -4.93 -2.22
N ILE A 118 11.07 -4.78 -3.15
CA ILE A 118 9.68 -4.39 -2.84
C ILE A 118 8.78 -5.63 -2.75
N ILE A 119 8.99 -6.62 -3.62
CA ILE A 119 8.24 -7.87 -3.68
C ILE A 119 9.21 -9.04 -3.67
N ASP A 120 8.94 -10.04 -2.81
CA ASP A 120 9.55 -11.36 -2.91
C ASP A 120 8.81 -12.19 -3.96
N PHE A 121 9.41 -12.31 -5.15
CA PHE A 121 8.88 -13.18 -6.20
C PHE A 121 9.26 -14.65 -6.00
N GLU A 122 10.29 -14.95 -5.19
CA GLU A 122 10.74 -16.32 -4.93
C GLU A 122 9.88 -16.98 -3.85
N ASN A 123 9.55 -16.24 -2.80
CA ASN A 123 8.68 -16.68 -1.71
C ASN A 123 7.48 -15.73 -1.54
N PRO A 124 6.42 -15.85 -2.36
CA PRO A 124 5.28 -14.92 -2.32
C PRO A 124 4.56 -14.84 -0.97
N LYS A 125 4.70 -15.85 -0.11
CA LYS A 125 4.11 -15.90 1.24
C LYS A 125 4.77 -14.93 2.22
N GLU A 126 6.00 -14.48 1.95
CA GLU A 126 6.69 -13.53 2.82
C GLU A 126 6.23 -12.09 2.60
N ASN A 127 5.60 -11.82 1.46
CA ASN A 127 5.00 -10.52 1.14
C ASN A 127 3.82 -10.23 2.06
N HIS A 128 3.68 -8.96 2.41
CA HIS A 128 2.54 -8.46 3.17
C HIS A 128 1.50 -7.90 2.21
N PHE A 129 0.33 -8.54 2.13
CA PHE A 129 -0.80 -8.10 1.32
C PHE A 129 -1.90 -7.54 2.20
N ILE A 130 -2.50 -6.42 1.82
CA ILE A 130 -3.65 -5.84 2.50
C ILE A 130 -4.80 -5.71 1.51
N TYR A 131 -5.97 -6.20 1.90
CA TYR A 131 -7.21 -5.96 1.17
C TYR A 131 -7.99 -4.84 1.85
N ARG A 132 -8.34 -3.79 1.09
CA ARG A 132 -9.13 -2.66 1.58
C ARG A 132 -10.35 -2.44 0.70
N ARG A 133 -11.51 -2.31 1.34
CA ARG A 133 -12.76 -1.93 0.68
C ARG A 133 -12.78 -0.42 0.35
N TRP A 134 -13.30 -0.04 -0.82
CA TRP A 134 -13.44 1.37 -1.16
C TRP A 134 -14.47 2.06 -0.25
N ILE A 135 -14.21 3.32 0.08
CA ILE A 135 -15.18 4.18 0.76
C ILE A 135 -16.26 4.53 -0.27
N LYS A 136 -17.52 4.14 -0.04
CA LYS A 136 -18.64 4.77 -0.74
C LYS A 136 -18.61 6.25 -0.33
N ARG A 137 -18.19 7.14 -1.24
CA ARG A 137 -18.44 8.58 -1.07
C ARG A 137 -19.93 8.71 -0.81
N ALA A 138 -20.30 9.06 0.41
CA ALA A 138 -21.68 9.09 0.84
C ALA A 138 -22.45 9.93 -0.17
N ARG A 139 -23.48 9.33 -0.76
CA ARG A 139 -24.49 10.00 -1.58
C ARG A 139 -25.39 10.88 -0.70
N ASN A 140 -24.81 11.58 0.27
CA ASN A 140 -25.51 12.40 1.26
C ASN A 140 -25.24 13.90 1.00
N TYR A 141 -25.37 14.32 -0.27
CA TYR A 141 -25.42 15.74 -0.64
C TYR A 141 -26.77 16.13 -1.29
N LEU A 142 -27.77 15.24 -1.29
CA LEU A 142 -29.09 15.51 -1.90
C LEU A 142 -30.29 15.26 -0.98
N SER A 143 -30.12 15.28 0.35
CA SER A 143 -31.25 15.32 1.30
C SER A 143 -31.36 16.61 2.11
N ASP A 144 -30.36 17.49 2.07
CA ASP A 144 -30.34 18.74 2.86
C ASP A 144 -30.77 20.00 2.08
N LYS A 145 -31.44 19.82 0.93
CA LYS A 145 -32.23 20.89 0.31
C LYS A 145 -33.71 20.53 0.34
N GLY A 146 -34.24 20.39 1.55
CA GLY A 146 -35.64 20.61 1.84
C GLY A 146 -35.95 22.11 1.78
N THR A 147 -36.36 22.57 0.60
CA THR A 147 -37.10 23.82 0.35
C THR A 147 -37.91 23.49 -0.91
N VAL A 148 -39.22 23.30 -0.86
CA VAL A 148 -40.30 24.16 -0.33
C VAL A 148 -41.39 23.29 0.31
#